data_AF-A0A7S0RAL2-F1
#
_entry.id   AF-A0A7S0RAL2-F1
#
_cell.length_a   1.000
_cell.length_b   1.000
_cell.length_c   1.000
_cell.angle_alpha   90.00
_cell.angle_beta   90.00
_cell.angle_gamma   90.00
#
_symmetry.space_group_name_H-M   'P 1'
#
loop_
_entity.id
_entity.type
_entity.pdbx_description
1 polymer ?
#
loop_
_entity_poly.entity_id
_entity_poly.type
_entity_poly.pdbx_seq_one_letter_code
_entity_poly.pdbx_strand_id
1 'polypeptide(L)'
;MGFLSHSAGLVLRVLYIAWVVVILMWFSYEGLNWFDTEKKKDGGGGVVSFNFHPLFMSFAVVVLMTEAMVSYRLYEGTYGFTHSSSKRIHGGLQMVVLSFMAIGLYLVFKNHREKGIPHLYSAHSWLGIGVTILMALQLLGGILVFFVNSSSFFRQLLSFVPRVHRHVGMATYLLAMGVVLMGLQEKTTFLKGSPPCAANAFCSQIVAANILSVLAVVIATLAIALLVSEEGRPGMDPQEVPLLDAEARGRSTTI
;
A
#
# COMPACT_ATOMS: atom_id res chain seq x y z
N MET A 1 -18.21 14.02 15.95
CA MET A 1 -17.18 13.53 15.02
C MET A 1 -17.75 13.58 13.61
N GLY A 2 -17.04 14.18 12.65
CA GLY A 2 -17.62 14.62 11.38
C GLY A 2 -18.03 13.48 10.44
N PHE A 3 -19.15 13.69 9.74
CA PHE A 3 -19.65 12.88 8.62
C PHE A 3 -18.55 12.54 7.56
N LEU A 4 -17.52 13.38 7.49
CA LEU A 4 -16.39 13.28 6.56
C LEU A 4 -15.49 12.05 6.80
N SER A 5 -15.23 11.64 8.05
CA SER A 5 -14.34 10.49 8.30
C SER A 5 -15.03 9.14 8.01
N HIS A 6 -16.33 9.04 8.34
CA HIS A 6 -17.13 7.85 8.04
C HIS A 6 -17.31 7.65 6.53
N SER A 7 -17.64 8.73 5.81
CA SER A 7 -17.77 8.71 4.35
C SER A 7 -16.43 8.39 3.67
N ALA A 8 -15.32 8.99 4.12
CA ALA A 8 -13.99 8.70 3.58
C ALA A 8 -13.57 7.22 3.75
N GLY A 9 -13.85 6.61 4.90
CA GLY A 9 -13.58 5.19 5.14
C GLY A 9 -14.38 4.27 4.22
N LEU A 10 -15.66 4.58 3.97
CA LEU A 10 -16.48 3.84 3.01
C LEU A 10 -15.97 4.02 1.57
N VAL A 11 -15.62 5.24 1.18
CA VAL A 11 -15.05 5.54 -0.15
C VAL A 11 -13.76 4.74 -0.37
N LEU A 12 -12.85 4.69 0.60
CA LEU A 12 -11.64 3.87 0.50
C LEU A 12 -11.95 2.40 0.19
N ARG A 13 -12.94 1.81 0.87
CA ARG A 13 -13.31 0.41 0.63
C ARG A 13 -13.95 0.17 -0.72
N VAL A 14 -14.77 1.10 -1.21
CA VAL A 14 -15.28 1.06 -2.59
C VAL A 14 -14.13 1.13 -3.59
N LEU A 15 -13.13 1.99 -3.34
CA LEU A 15 -11.94 2.09 -4.18
C LEU A 15 -11.08 0.81 -4.13
N TYR A 16 -11.00 0.11 -2.99
CA TYR A 16 -10.34 -1.20 -2.91
C TYR A 16 -11.05 -2.26 -3.75
N ILE A 17 -12.38 -2.28 -3.71
CA ILE A 17 -13.17 -3.20 -4.53
C ILE A 17 -12.94 -2.87 -6.02
N ALA A 18 -12.97 -1.59 -6.38
CA ALA A 18 -12.66 -1.15 -7.74
C ALA A 18 -11.24 -1.56 -8.16
N TRP A 19 -10.23 -1.39 -7.29
CA TRP A 19 -8.86 -1.84 -7.54
C TRP A 19 -8.81 -3.32 -7.88
N VAL A 20 -9.41 -4.15 -7.02
CA VAL A 20 -9.47 -5.60 -7.22
C VAL A 20 -10.15 -5.88 -8.55
N VAL A 21 -11.37 -5.40 -8.80
CA VAL A 21 -12.07 -5.65 -10.06
C VAL A 21 -11.23 -5.28 -11.29
N VAL A 22 -10.59 -4.11 -11.29
CA VAL A 22 -9.79 -3.66 -12.45
C VAL A 22 -8.52 -4.49 -12.64
N ILE A 23 -7.80 -4.89 -11.57
CA ILE A 23 -6.60 -5.73 -11.72
C ILE A 23 -6.95 -7.12 -12.23
N LEU A 24 -8.11 -7.66 -11.83
CA LEU A 24 -8.62 -8.93 -12.34
C LEU A 24 -9.04 -8.83 -13.82
N MET A 25 -9.68 -7.73 -14.21
CA MET A 25 -9.97 -7.45 -15.62
C MET A 25 -8.69 -7.31 -16.44
N TRP A 26 -7.68 -6.64 -15.92
CA TRP A 26 -6.40 -6.47 -16.60
C TRP A 26 -5.76 -7.81 -16.96
N PHE A 27 -5.71 -8.75 -16.02
CA PHE A 27 -5.17 -10.09 -16.29
C PHE A 27 -6.00 -10.88 -17.30
N SER A 28 -7.32 -10.70 -17.28
CA SER A 28 -8.21 -11.29 -18.28
C SER A 28 -7.90 -10.78 -19.70
N TYR A 29 -7.49 -9.51 -19.84
CA TYR A 29 -7.04 -8.95 -21.13
C TYR A 29 -5.65 -9.44 -21.56
N GLU A 30 -4.78 -9.88 -20.64
CA GLU A 30 -3.48 -10.46 -21.00
C GLU A 30 -3.59 -11.90 -21.55
N GLY A 31 -4.76 -12.52 -21.47
CA GLY A 31 -4.99 -13.86 -22.03
C GLY A 31 -4.26 -14.98 -21.30
N LEU A 32 -3.67 -14.68 -20.14
CA LEU A 32 -3.15 -15.68 -19.21
C LEU A 32 -4.29 -16.06 -18.27
N ASN A 33 -4.72 -17.33 -18.29
CA ASN A 33 -5.59 -17.82 -17.22
C ASN A 33 -4.85 -17.57 -15.90
N TRP A 34 -5.60 -17.15 -14.89
CA TRP A 34 -5.11 -16.61 -13.62
C TRP A 34 -4.07 -17.46 -12.87
N PHE A 35 -3.98 -18.73 -13.23
CA PHE A 35 -3.12 -19.74 -12.64
C PHE A 35 -2.36 -20.56 -13.69
N ASP A 36 -2.45 -20.20 -14.97
CA ASP A 36 -1.72 -20.90 -16.02
C ASP A 36 -0.25 -20.52 -16.02
N THR A 37 0.53 -21.48 -16.46
CA THR A 37 1.97 -21.29 -16.61
C THR A 37 2.29 -20.56 -17.90
N GLU A 38 3.24 -19.63 -17.84
CA GLU A 38 3.80 -18.98 -19.02
C GLU A 38 4.76 -19.92 -19.76
N LYS A 39 4.97 -19.70 -21.06
CA LYS A 39 5.92 -20.50 -21.83
C LYS A 39 7.36 -20.13 -21.49
N LYS A 40 8.23 -21.14 -21.37
CA LYS A 40 9.70 -20.94 -21.33
C LYS A 40 10.23 -20.49 -22.69
N LYS A 41 11.39 -19.85 -22.68
CA LYS A 41 12.13 -19.48 -23.92
C LYS A 41 12.63 -20.69 -24.69
N ASP A 42 12.90 -21.81 -24.03
CA ASP A 42 13.46 -23.04 -24.62
C ASP A 42 12.38 -24.02 -25.14
N GLY A 43 11.09 -23.66 -25.05
CA GLY A 43 9.99 -24.53 -25.47
C GLY A 43 9.67 -25.69 -24.52
N GLY A 44 10.30 -25.74 -23.33
CA GLY A 44 9.98 -26.71 -22.28
C GLY A 44 8.63 -26.48 -21.59
N GLY A 45 8.41 -27.17 -20.46
CA GLY A 45 7.20 -27.02 -19.64
C GLY A 45 6.97 -25.60 -19.11
N GLY A 46 5.81 -25.36 -18.49
CA GLY A 46 5.38 -24.03 -18.07
C GLY A 46 6.13 -23.43 -16.87
N VAL A 47 6.24 -22.10 -16.83
CA VAL A 47 6.78 -21.31 -15.69
C VAL A 47 5.66 -20.62 -14.93
N VAL A 48 5.89 -20.32 -13.65
CA VAL A 48 4.92 -19.56 -12.85
C VAL A 48 4.61 -18.20 -13.49
N SER A 49 3.34 -17.79 -13.56
CA SER A 49 2.99 -16.53 -14.21
C SER A 49 3.58 -15.32 -13.48
N PHE A 50 4.05 -14.35 -14.25
CA PHE A 50 4.44 -13.03 -13.76
C PHE A 50 3.27 -12.31 -13.07
N ASN A 51 2.02 -12.55 -13.49
CA ASN A 51 0.84 -11.83 -12.99
C ASN A 51 0.60 -11.98 -11.49
N PHE A 52 1.13 -13.03 -10.87
CA PHE A 52 1.13 -13.14 -9.42
C PHE A 52 1.91 -12.02 -8.74
N HIS A 53 3.00 -11.53 -9.34
CA HIS A 53 3.78 -10.44 -8.76
C HIS A 53 2.96 -9.15 -8.59
N PRO A 54 2.40 -8.52 -9.64
CA PRO A 54 1.58 -7.33 -9.48
C PRO A 54 0.30 -7.62 -8.67
N LEU A 55 -0.26 -8.83 -8.70
CA LEU A 55 -1.41 -9.20 -7.86
C LEU A 55 -1.07 -9.13 -6.37
N PHE A 56 -0.07 -9.91 -5.93
CA PHE A 56 0.30 -9.99 -4.53
C PHE A 56 0.88 -8.67 -4.01
N MET A 57 1.77 -8.03 -4.79
CA MET A 57 2.40 -6.77 -4.37
C MET A 57 1.39 -5.62 -4.28
N SER A 58 0.52 -5.47 -5.27
CA SER A 58 -0.45 -4.37 -5.23
C SER A 58 -1.57 -4.62 -4.21
N PHE A 59 -2.02 -5.86 -4.03
CA PHE A 59 -3.00 -6.16 -2.98
C PHE A 59 -2.41 -5.91 -1.59
N ALA A 60 -1.14 -6.28 -1.37
CA ALA A 60 -0.43 -5.98 -0.14
C ALA A 60 -0.35 -4.46 0.12
N VAL A 61 0.09 -3.67 -0.86
CA VAL A 61 0.36 -2.24 -0.65
C VAL A 61 -0.90 -1.39 -0.76
N VAL A 62 -1.67 -1.53 -1.83
CA VAL A 62 -2.79 -0.63 -2.16
C VAL A 62 -4.03 -0.90 -1.33
N VAL A 63 -4.23 -2.14 -0.90
CA VAL A 63 -5.40 -2.54 -0.11
C VAL A 63 -5.01 -2.74 1.35
N LEU A 64 -4.18 -3.74 1.64
CA LEU A 64 -3.93 -4.16 3.01
C LEU A 64 -3.10 -3.15 3.81
N MET A 65 -2.01 -2.63 3.23
CA MET A 65 -1.15 -1.66 3.91
C MET A 65 -1.87 -0.32 4.08
N THR A 66 -2.67 0.10 3.10
CA THR A 66 -3.53 1.29 3.25
C THR A 66 -4.52 1.11 4.40
N GLU A 67 -5.28 0.01 4.45
CA GLU A 67 -6.23 -0.24 5.54
C GLU A 67 -5.51 -0.33 6.89
N ALA A 68 -4.33 -0.97 6.94
CA ALA A 68 -3.52 -1.04 8.15
C ALA A 68 -3.10 0.36 8.64
N MET A 69 -2.69 1.25 7.72
CA MET A 69 -2.28 2.60 8.05
C MET A 69 -3.43 3.43 8.64
N VAL A 70 -4.62 3.37 8.05
CA VAL A 70 -5.78 4.15 8.52
C VAL A 70 -6.56 3.49 9.67
N SER A 71 -6.23 2.24 10.03
CA SER A 71 -6.97 1.45 11.03
C SER A 71 -7.19 2.16 12.37
N TYR A 72 -6.18 2.81 12.94
CA TYR A 72 -6.34 3.57 14.20
C TYR A 72 -7.36 4.71 14.08
N ARG A 73 -7.36 5.42 12.93
CA ARG A 73 -8.29 6.53 12.69
C ARG A 73 -9.72 6.02 12.49
N LEU A 74 -9.89 5.02 11.63
CA LEU A 74 -11.22 4.51 11.29
C LEU A 74 -11.80 3.63 12.39
N TYR A 75 -11.02 2.76 13.01
CA TYR A 75 -11.57 1.74 13.90
C TYR A 75 -11.85 2.29 15.29
N GLU A 76 -10.96 3.12 15.82
CA GLU A 76 -11.26 3.84 17.06
C GLU A 76 -12.30 4.93 16.83
N GLY A 77 -12.08 5.78 15.82
CA GLY A 77 -12.89 6.97 15.61
C GLY A 77 -14.27 6.70 15.01
N THR A 78 -14.40 5.73 14.12
CA THR A 78 -15.67 5.45 13.42
C THR A 78 -16.41 4.25 13.99
N TYR A 79 -15.69 3.20 14.37
CA TYR A 79 -16.29 1.93 14.83
C TYR A 79 -16.24 1.73 16.35
N GLY A 80 -15.65 2.68 17.11
CA GLY A 80 -15.61 2.64 18.56
C GLY A 80 -14.74 1.52 19.14
N PHE A 81 -13.78 1.01 18.36
CA PHE A 81 -12.87 -0.03 18.83
C PHE A 81 -11.91 0.53 19.87
N THR A 82 -11.52 -0.32 20.82
CA THR A 82 -10.49 0.05 21.80
C THR A 82 -9.12 0.16 21.14
N HIS A 83 -8.24 1.00 21.68
CA HIS A 83 -6.87 1.15 21.16
C HIS A 83 -6.11 -0.18 21.11
N SER A 84 -6.32 -1.07 22.08
CA SER A 84 -5.69 -2.40 22.06
C SER A 84 -6.15 -3.23 20.86
N SER A 85 -7.43 -3.13 20.49
CA SER A 85 -8.01 -3.84 19.34
C SER A 85 -7.47 -3.26 18.03
N SER A 86 -7.50 -1.94 17.86
CA SER A 86 -6.94 -1.26 16.68
C SER A 86 -5.45 -1.55 16.51
N LYS A 87 -4.69 -1.62 17.60
CA LYS A 87 -3.28 -2.03 17.59
C LYS A 87 -3.08 -3.44 17.06
N ARG A 88 -3.89 -4.41 17.51
CA ARG A 88 -3.82 -5.80 17.04
C ARG A 88 -4.19 -5.91 15.57
N ILE A 89 -5.20 -5.16 15.12
CA ILE A 89 -5.60 -5.15 13.71
C ILE A 89 -4.50 -4.53 12.84
N HIS A 90 -3.95 -3.38 13.24
CA HIS A 90 -2.81 -2.77 12.56
C HIS A 90 -1.65 -3.76 12.42
N GLY A 91 -1.18 -4.34 13.53
CA GLY A 91 -0.08 -5.30 13.49
C GLY A 91 -0.41 -6.56 12.67
N GLY A 92 -1.64 -7.07 12.80
CA GLY A 92 -2.15 -8.22 12.05
C GLY A 92 -2.12 -7.98 10.54
N LEU A 93 -2.70 -6.87 10.08
CA LEU A 93 -2.69 -6.49 8.68
C LEU A 93 -1.27 -6.31 8.16
N GLN A 94 -0.38 -5.65 8.90
CA GLN A 94 1.02 -5.46 8.49
C GLN A 94 1.80 -6.79 8.37
N MET A 95 1.50 -7.80 9.19
CA MET A 95 2.06 -9.15 9.02
C MET A 95 1.57 -9.80 7.71
N VAL A 96 0.28 -9.64 7.38
CA VAL A 96 -0.28 -10.15 6.12
C VAL A 96 0.33 -9.42 4.92
N VAL A 97 0.50 -8.09 5.00
CA VAL A 97 1.19 -7.27 3.98
C VAL A 97 2.57 -7.84 3.69
N LEU A 98 3.42 -8.01 4.73
CA LEU A 98 4.77 -8.53 4.54
C LEU A 98 4.77 -9.94 3.93
N SER A 99 3.82 -10.78 4.34
CA SER A 99 3.67 -12.14 3.79
C SER A 99 3.35 -12.12 2.31
N PHE A 100 2.39 -11.29 1.88
CA PHE A 100 2.04 -11.13 0.47
C PHE A 100 3.21 -10.53 -0.33
N MET A 101 3.93 -9.55 0.21
CA MET A 101 5.11 -9.00 -0.44
C MET A 101 6.21 -10.06 -0.62
N ALA A 102 6.48 -10.87 0.40
CA ALA A 102 7.46 -11.95 0.31
C ALA A 102 7.07 -13.00 -0.75
N ILE A 103 5.79 -13.38 -0.82
CA ILE A 103 5.26 -14.28 -1.85
C ILE A 103 5.41 -13.65 -3.24
N GLY A 104 4.97 -12.40 -3.42
CA GLY A 104 5.07 -11.68 -4.70
C GLY A 104 6.52 -11.55 -5.19
N LEU A 105 7.47 -11.31 -4.30
CA LEU A 105 8.90 -11.31 -4.62
C LEU A 105 9.39 -12.71 -5.00
N TYR A 106 9.10 -13.72 -4.19
CA TYR A 106 9.49 -15.11 -4.49
C TYR A 106 9.04 -15.53 -5.90
N LEU A 107 7.79 -15.21 -6.26
CA LEU A 107 7.22 -15.59 -7.56
C LEU A 107 7.89 -14.86 -8.73
N VAL A 108 8.23 -13.57 -8.60
CA VAL A 108 8.93 -12.84 -9.69
C VAL A 108 10.37 -13.32 -9.85
N PHE A 109 11.08 -13.61 -8.76
CA PHE A 109 12.42 -14.18 -8.82
C PHE A 109 12.39 -15.58 -9.45
N LYS A 110 11.40 -16.40 -9.12
CA LYS A 110 11.21 -17.71 -9.76
C LYS A 110 10.93 -17.57 -11.27
N ASN A 111 9.99 -16.71 -11.66
CA ASN A 111 9.65 -16.45 -13.07
C ASN A 111 10.89 -15.97 -13.87
N HIS A 112 11.61 -14.97 -13.36
CA HIS A 112 12.80 -14.43 -14.04
C HIS A 112 13.88 -15.49 -14.21
N ARG A 113 14.14 -16.29 -13.18
CA ARG A 113 15.12 -17.39 -13.23
C ARG A 113 14.75 -18.41 -14.30
N GLU A 114 13.51 -18.86 -14.33
CA GLU A 114 13.04 -19.87 -15.29
C GLU A 114 12.95 -19.34 -16.73
N LYS A 115 12.85 -18.02 -16.91
CA LYS A 115 12.86 -17.34 -18.23
C LYS A 115 14.24 -16.81 -18.65
N GLY A 116 15.27 -16.94 -17.81
CA GLY A 116 16.59 -16.36 -18.06
C GLY A 116 16.56 -14.82 -18.19
N ILE A 117 15.70 -14.15 -17.41
CA ILE A 117 15.65 -12.69 -17.31
C ILE A 117 16.57 -12.27 -16.16
N PRO A 118 17.49 -11.31 -16.35
CA PRO A 118 18.31 -10.79 -15.26
C PRO A 118 17.46 -10.29 -14.08
N HIS A 119 17.97 -10.48 -12.86
CA HIS A 119 17.33 -9.94 -11.66
C HIS A 119 17.82 -8.52 -11.39
N LEU A 120 16.97 -7.73 -10.73
CA LEU A 120 17.33 -6.44 -10.12
C LEU A 120 18.03 -5.45 -11.06
N TYR A 121 17.59 -5.33 -12.32
CA TYR A 121 18.18 -4.37 -13.28
C TYR A 121 17.39 -3.06 -13.39
N SER A 122 16.15 -3.00 -12.90
CA SER A 122 15.28 -1.83 -13.01
C SER A 122 15.24 -1.02 -11.71
N ALA A 123 15.03 0.29 -11.80
CA ALA A 123 14.86 1.16 -10.62
C ALA A 123 13.67 0.72 -9.75
N HIS A 124 12.58 0.25 -10.37
CA HIS A 124 11.44 -0.36 -9.68
C HIS A 124 11.90 -1.50 -8.77
N SER A 125 12.76 -2.39 -9.26
CA SER A 125 13.24 -3.54 -8.49
C SER A 125 14.15 -3.18 -7.32
N TRP A 126 15.02 -2.17 -7.47
CA TRP A 126 15.88 -1.69 -6.37
C TRP A 126 15.06 -1.06 -5.25
N LEU A 127 14.15 -0.15 -5.62
CA LEU A 127 13.27 0.50 -4.66
C LEU A 127 12.28 -0.49 -4.04
N GLY A 128 11.79 -1.47 -4.81
CA GLY A 128 10.89 -2.51 -4.31
C GLY A 128 11.51 -3.39 -3.23
N ILE A 129 12.76 -3.84 -3.41
CA ILE A 129 13.49 -4.55 -2.36
C ILE A 129 13.74 -3.63 -1.15
N GLY A 130 14.17 -2.38 -1.39
CA GLY A 130 14.38 -1.41 -0.31
C GLY A 130 13.14 -1.17 0.55
N VAL A 131 11.98 -0.95 -0.08
CA VAL A 131 10.68 -0.80 0.62
C VAL A 131 10.31 -2.05 1.39
N THR A 132 10.52 -3.25 0.81
CA THR A 132 10.19 -4.50 1.48
C THR A 132 11.03 -4.69 2.75
N ILE A 133 12.33 -4.36 2.68
CA ILE A 133 13.21 -4.38 3.85
C ILE A 133 12.78 -3.35 4.89
N LEU A 134 12.48 -2.11 4.48
CA LEU A 134 11.99 -1.08 5.39
C LEU A 134 10.69 -1.51 6.09
N MET A 135 9.77 -2.13 5.35
CA MET A 135 8.53 -2.67 5.89
C MET A 135 8.78 -3.78 6.92
N ALA A 136 9.69 -4.71 6.63
CA ALA A 136 10.07 -5.77 7.56
C ALA A 136 10.70 -5.21 8.85
N LEU A 137 11.63 -4.26 8.72
CA LEU A 137 12.24 -3.57 9.87
C LEU A 137 11.19 -2.83 10.69
N GLN A 138 10.24 -2.17 10.02
CA GLN A 138 9.22 -1.39 10.70
C GLN A 138 8.20 -2.28 11.44
N LEU A 139 7.86 -3.44 10.87
CA LEU A 139 7.04 -4.45 11.53
C LEU A 139 7.75 -5.04 12.75
N LEU A 140 9.01 -5.46 12.60
CA LEU A 140 9.80 -6.03 13.69
C LEU A 140 9.99 -5.02 14.83
N GLY A 141 10.37 -3.78 14.52
CA GLY A 141 10.48 -2.70 15.49
C GLY A 141 9.15 -2.42 16.19
N GLY A 142 8.04 -2.40 15.44
CA GLY A 142 6.70 -2.23 16.00
C GLY A 142 6.29 -3.36 16.96
N ILE A 143 6.57 -4.62 16.62
CA ILE A 143 6.29 -5.77 17.51
C ILE A 143 7.12 -5.65 18.80
N LEU A 144 8.43 -5.42 18.68
CA LEU A 144 9.33 -5.34 19.83
C LEU A 144 8.92 -4.23 20.80
N VAL A 145 8.60 -3.05 20.28
CA VAL A 145 8.30 -1.86 21.11
C VAL A 145 6.88 -1.87 21.63
N PHE A 146 5.88 -2.21 20.82
CA PHE A 146 4.46 -2.04 21.18
C PHE A 146 3.77 -3.30 21.73
N PHE A 147 4.38 -4.48 21.59
CA PHE A 147 3.82 -5.75 22.08
C PHE A 147 4.69 -6.45 23.10
N VAL A 148 6.02 -6.46 22.93
CA VAL A 148 6.93 -7.22 23.81
C VAL A 148 7.41 -6.39 25.00
N ASN A 149 7.83 -5.15 24.78
CA ASN A 149 8.53 -4.38 25.82
C ASN A 149 7.58 -3.54 26.69
N SER A 150 7.11 -4.12 27.79
CA SER A 150 6.21 -3.47 28.75
C SER A 150 6.91 -2.83 29.95
N SER A 151 8.24 -2.72 29.98
CA SER A 151 8.91 -2.11 31.14
C SER A 151 8.75 -0.59 31.15
N SER A 152 8.59 0.02 32.33
CA SER A 152 8.49 1.48 32.50
C SER A 152 9.77 2.20 32.03
N PHE A 153 10.92 1.58 32.24
CA PHE A 153 12.23 2.10 31.82
C PHE A 153 12.37 2.21 30.29
N PHE A 154 11.99 1.16 29.56
CA PHE A 154 12.05 1.18 28.09
C PHE A 154 11.05 2.17 27.48
N ARG A 155 9.87 2.34 28.10
CA ARG A 155 8.88 3.34 27.66
C ARG A 155 9.39 4.78 27.77
N GLN A 156 10.18 5.09 28.79
CA GLN A 156 10.76 6.41 28.97
C GLN A 156 11.92 6.68 28.00
N LEU A 157 12.81 5.70 27.83
CA LEU A 157 13.96 5.79 26.92
C LEU A 157 13.52 5.88 25.44
N LEU A 158 12.44 5.20 25.07
CA LEU A 158 11.93 5.11 23.70
C LEU A 158 10.71 6.01 23.47
N SER A 159 10.52 7.05 24.28
CA SER A 159 9.38 7.98 24.18
C SER A 159 9.25 8.69 22.81
N PHE A 160 10.35 8.78 22.04
CA PHE A 160 10.35 9.32 20.67
C PHE A 160 9.97 8.26 19.60
N VAL A 161 10.10 6.97 19.89
CA VAL A 161 9.89 5.88 18.93
C VAL A 161 8.48 5.86 18.33
N PRO A 162 7.37 6.10 19.07
CA PRO A 162 6.05 6.18 18.47
C PRO A 162 5.94 7.25 17.36
N ARG A 163 6.60 8.40 17.54
CA ARG A 163 6.64 9.46 16.53
C ARG A 163 7.45 9.03 15.31
N VAL A 164 8.64 8.46 15.54
CA VAL A 164 9.50 7.96 14.46
C VAL A 164 8.80 6.84 13.68
N HIS A 165 8.21 5.86 14.36
CA HIS A 165 7.46 4.77 13.73
C HIS A 165 6.34 5.30 12.84
N ARG A 166 5.59 6.29 13.31
CA ARG A 166 4.53 6.93 12.53
C ARG A 166 5.07 7.61 11.26
N HIS A 167 6.10 8.45 11.38
CA HIS A 167 6.62 9.21 10.24
C HIS A 167 7.34 8.32 9.23
N VAL A 168 8.17 7.39 9.71
CA VAL A 168 8.85 6.43 8.83
C VAL A 168 7.83 5.49 8.19
N GLY A 169 6.80 5.04 8.92
CA GLY A 169 5.72 4.23 8.36
C GLY A 169 4.96 4.94 7.24
N MET A 170 4.62 6.22 7.41
CA MET A 170 4.01 7.04 6.36
C MET A 170 4.94 7.19 5.14
N ALA A 171 6.23 7.44 5.36
CA ALA A 171 7.21 7.56 4.28
C ALA A 171 7.38 6.22 3.53
N THR A 172 7.45 5.09 4.25
CA THR A 172 7.50 3.75 3.65
C THR A 172 6.26 3.46 2.82
N TYR A 173 5.06 3.82 3.32
CA TYR A 173 3.82 3.67 2.57
C TYR A 173 3.81 4.47 1.26
N LEU A 174 4.20 5.75 1.30
CA LEU A 174 4.28 6.58 0.10
C LEU A 174 5.31 6.04 -0.91
N LEU A 175 6.47 5.59 -0.42
CA LEU A 175 7.48 4.98 -1.27
C LEU A 175 6.97 3.68 -1.90
N ALA A 176 6.24 2.85 -1.13
CA ALA A 176 5.61 1.63 -1.63
C ALA A 176 4.58 1.92 -2.73
N MET A 177 3.73 2.93 -2.55
CA MET A 177 2.81 3.41 -3.58
C MET A 177 3.54 3.87 -4.84
N GLY A 178 4.64 4.62 -4.69
CA GLY A 178 5.51 5.00 -5.80
C GLY A 178 6.09 3.79 -6.54
N VAL A 179 6.52 2.76 -5.82
CA VAL A 179 7.02 1.50 -6.41
C VAL A 179 5.93 0.76 -7.19
N VAL A 180 4.68 0.72 -6.67
CA VAL A 180 3.54 0.15 -7.40
C VAL A 180 3.31 0.89 -8.72
N LEU A 181 3.31 2.22 -8.70
CA LEU A 181 3.17 3.05 -9.91
C LEU A 181 4.31 2.81 -10.91
N MET A 182 5.55 2.72 -10.43
CA MET A 182 6.71 2.37 -11.27
C MET A 182 6.57 0.99 -11.91
N GLY A 183 6.07 0.00 -11.16
CA GLY A 183 5.87 -1.35 -11.69
C GLY A 183 4.77 -1.42 -12.75
N LEU A 184 3.65 -0.71 -12.52
CA LEU A 184 2.60 -0.55 -13.53
C LEU A 184 3.15 0.11 -14.80
N GLN A 185 3.94 1.18 -14.66
CA GLN A 185 4.54 1.89 -15.79
C GLN A 185 5.60 1.07 -16.55
N GLU A 186 6.41 0.28 -15.84
CA GLU A 186 7.39 -0.62 -16.45
C GLU A 186 6.67 -1.68 -17.30
N LYS A 187 5.61 -2.30 -16.74
CA LYS A 187 4.80 -3.28 -17.47
C LYS A 187 4.05 -2.67 -18.66
N THR A 188 3.47 -1.47 -18.55
CA THR A 188 2.82 -0.81 -19.70
C THR A 188 3.82 -0.50 -20.81
N THR A 189 5.07 -0.15 -20.46
CA THR A 189 6.13 0.07 -21.43
C THR A 189 6.47 -1.21 -22.20
N PHE A 190 6.50 -2.36 -21.53
CA PHE A 190 6.66 -3.65 -22.21
C PHE A 190 5.47 -3.99 -23.10
N LEU A 191 4.24 -3.74 -22.64
CA LEU A 191 3.03 -4.01 -23.42
C LEU A 191 2.95 -3.18 -24.70
N LYS A 192 3.37 -1.92 -24.68
CA LYS A 192 3.43 -1.06 -25.88
C LYS A 192 4.27 -1.65 -27.02
N GLY A 193 5.26 -2.48 -26.71
CA GLY A 193 6.09 -3.15 -27.71
C GLY A 193 5.50 -4.46 -28.25
N SER A 194 4.38 -4.94 -27.71
CA SER A 194 3.79 -6.25 -28.03
C SER A 194 2.38 -6.12 -28.63
N PRO A 195 2.01 -6.93 -29.64
CA PRO A 195 0.62 -7.02 -30.10
C PRO A 195 -0.33 -7.48 -28.95
N PRO A 196 -1.57 -6.97 -28.87
CA PRO A 196 -2.21 -6.02 -29.79
C PRO A 196 -1.85 -4.55 -29.53
N CYS A 197 -1.19 -4.25 -28.41
CA CYS A 197 -0.93 -2.88 -27.93
C CYS A 197 0.07 -2.09 -28.78
N ALA A 198 0.93 -2.76 -29.55
CA ALA A 198 1.80 -2.10 -30.51
C ALA A 198 1.04 -1.37 -31.63
N ALA A 199 -0.17 -1.84 -31.98
CA ALA A 199 -0.99 -1.25 -33.05
C ALA A 199 -2.10 -0.31 -32.53
N ASN A 200 -2.39 -0.33 -31.23
CA ASN A 200 -3.45 0.46 -30.63
C ASN A 200 -3.00 1.06 -29.29
N ALA A 201 -2.76 2.36 -29.26
CA ALA A 201 -2.38 3.11 -28.06
C ALA A 201 -3.42 3.01 -26.92
N PHE A 202 -4.69 2.73 -27.26
CA PHE A 202 -5.79 2.53 -26.31
C PHE A 202 -6.17 1.05 -26.18
N CYS A 203 -5.21 0.12 -26.32
CA CYS A 203 -5.49 -1.28 -26.03
C CYS A 203 -5.96 -1.46 -24.57
N SER A 204 -6.85 -2.43 -24.33
CA SER A 204 -7.50 -2.64 -23.04
C SER A 204 -6.50 -2.87 -21.89
N GLN A 205 -5.37 -3.51 -22.17
CA GLN A 205 -4.33 -3.78 -21.17
C GLN A 205 -3.67 -2.48 -20.66
N ILE A 206 -3.32 -1.55 -21.57
CA ILE A 206 -2.74 -0.24 -21.19
C ILE A 206 -3.78 0.61 -20.47
N VAL A 207 -5.03 0.64 -20.96
CA VAL A 207 -6.11 1.40 -20.33
C VAL A 207 -6.37 0.91 -18.91
N ALA A 208 -6.43 -0.40 -18.69
CA ALA A 208 -6.61 -0.98 -17.35
C ALA A 208 -5.45 -0.60 -16.40
N ALA A 209 -4.20 -0.69 -16.85
CA ALA A 209 -3.04 -0.28 -16.06
C ALA A 209 -3.01 1.22 -15.74
N ASN A 210 -3.48 2.08 -16.66
CA ASN A 210 -3.64 3.51 -16.42
C ASN A 210 -4.73 3.78 -15.36
N ILE A 211 -5.87 3.08 -15.44
CA ILE A 211 -6.95 3.19 -14.44
C ILE A 211 -6.41 2.76 -13.07
N LEU A 212 -5.69 1.63 -12.98
CA LEU A 212 -5.03 1.22 -11.74
C LEU A 212 -4.09 2.32 -11.23
N SER A 213 -3.27 2.91 -12.10
CA SER A 213 -2.34 3.97 -11.67
C SER A 213 -3.09 5.17 -11.06
N VAL A 214 -4.20 5.60 -11.66
CA VAL A 214 -5.06 6.66 -11.11
C VAL A 214 -5.69 6.24 -9.78
N LEU A 215 -6.22 5.02 -9.69
CA LEU A 215 -6.80 4.50 -8.45
C LEU A 215 -5.77 4.46 -7.30
N ALA A 216 -4.53 4.04 -7.56
CA ALA A 216 -3.47 4.03 -6.56
C ALA A 216 -3.20 5.44 -6.01
N VAL A 217 -3.14 6.44 -6.89
CA VAL A 217 -2.93 7.84 -6.48
C VAL A 217 -4.11 8.36 -5.65
N VAL A 218 -5.35 8.09 -6.07
CA VAL A 218 -6.55 8.53 -5.34
C VAL A 218 -6.62 7.87 -3.97
N ILE A 219 -6.38 6.56 -3.88
CA ILE A 219 -6.35 5.80 -2.63
C ILE A 219 -5.25 6.34 -1.71
N ALA A 220 -4.03 6.53 -2.22
CA ALA A 220 -2.92 7.07 -1.45
C ALA A 220 -3.24 8.47 -0.91
N THR A 221 -3.78 9.34 -1.75
CA THR A 221 -4.14 10.72 -1.37
C THR A 221 -5.21 10.73 -0.28
N LEU A 222 -6.27 9.94 -0.42
CA LEU A 222 -7.34 9.86 0.58
C LEU A 222 -6.84 9.28 1.90
N ALA A 223 -5.99 8.25 1.85
CA ALA A 223 -5.38 7.67 3.04
C ALA A 223 -4.48 8.69 3.77
N ILE A 224 -3.62 9.42 3.05
CA ILE A 224 -2.80 10.47 3.64
C ILE A 224 -3.67 11.58 4.23
N ALA A 225 -4.70 12.04 3.51
CA ALA A 225 -5.62 13.05 4.00
C ALA A 225 -6.27 12.63 5.34
N LEU A 226 -6.69 11.37 5.47
CA LEU A 226 -7.22 10.83 6.74
C LEU A 226 -6.17 10.78 7.86
N LEU A 227 -4.91 10.48 7.50
CA LEU A 227 -3.83 10.37 8.48
C LEU A 227 -3.38 11.73 9.03
N VAL A 228 -3.37 12.77 8.17
CA VAL A 228 -2.95 14.13 8.54
C VAL A 228 -4.09 14.99 9.06
N SER A 229 -5.35 14.58 8.86
CA SER A 229 -6.50 15.32 9.41
C SER A 229 -6.45 15.37 10.94
N GLU A 230 -6.63 16.56 11.50
CA GLU A 230 -6.81 16.76 12.94
C GLU A 230 -8.25 16.40 13.36
N GLU A 231 -9.20 16.43 12.43
CA GLU A 231 -10.59 16.12 12.70
C GLU A 231 -10.76 14.63 13.07
N GLY A 232 -11.25 14.37 14.28
CA GLY A 232 -11.47 13.01 14.78
C GLY A 232 -10.19 12.28 15.19
N ARG A 233 -9.17 13.01 15.63
CA ARG A 233 -7.98 12.41 16.25
C ARG A 233 -8.34 11.71 17.58
N PRO A 234 -7.89 10.45 17.81
CA PRO A 234 -8.16 9.77 19.07
C PRO A 234 -7.67 10.60 20.28
N GLY A 235 -8.59 10.96 21.17
CA GLY A 235 -8.32 11.72 22.39
C GLY A 235 -8.43 13.24 22.30
N MET A 236 -8.89 13.82 21.18
CA MET A 236 -9.19 15.26 21.08
C MET A 236 -10.65 15.52 21.44
N ASP A 237 -10.91 16.42 22.40
CA ASP A 237 -12.27 16.83 22.76
C ASP A 237 -12.92 17.54 21.56
N PRO A 238 -14.15 17.19 21.16
CA PRO A 238 -14.91 17.93 20.15
C PRO A 238 -14.94 19.46 20.33
N GLN A 239 -14.75 19.98 21.55
CA GLN A 239 -14.68 21.42 21.83
C GLN A 239 -13.30 22.07 21.58
N GLU A 240 -12.22 21.30 21.43
CA GLU A 240 -10.88 21.83 21.17
C GLU A 240 -10.63 22.12 19.68
N VAL A 241 -11.31 21.42 18.77
CA VAL A 241 -11.14 21.59 17.31
C VAL A 241 -11.45 23.02 16.84
N PRO A 242 -12.57 23.65 17.26
CA PRO A 242 -12.87 25.04 16.89
C PRO A 242 -11.86 26.05 17.48
N LEU A 243 -11.26 25.74 18.64
CA LEU A 243 -10.30 26.61 19.30
C LEU A 243 -8.94 26.62 18.57
N LEU A 244 -8.46 25.45 18.13
CA LEU A 244 -7.23 25.34 17.35
C LEU A 244 -7.37 25.99 15.97
N ASP A 245 -8.52 25.85 15.33
CA ASP A 245 -8.83 26.54 14.08
C ASP A 245 -8.89 28.07 14.25
N ALA A 246 -9.42 28.55 15.38
CA ALA A 246 -9.44 29.97 15.71
C ALA A 246 -8.03 30.50 16.02
N GLU A 247 -7.20 29.73 16.70
CA GLU A 247 -5.82 30.10 17.04
C GLU A 247 -4.90 30.11 15.80
N ALA A 248 -5.09 29.14 14.90
CA ALA A 248 -4.39 29.10 13.60
C ALA A 248 -4.78 30.28 12.70
N ARG A 249 -6.06 30.67 12.70
CA ARG A 249 -6.54 31.88 11.97
C ARG A 249 -6.06 33.18 12.62
N GLY A 250 -6.05 33.25 13.95
CA GLY A 250 -5.60 34.42 14.71
C GLY A 250 -4.11 34.72 14.55
N ARG A 251 -3.26 33.70 14.35
CA ARG A 251 -1.84 33.88 14.02
C ARG A 251 -1.58 34.31 12.57
N SER A 252 -2.55 34.14 11.67
CA SER A 252 -2.41 34.56 10.27
C SER A 252 -2.81 36.03 10.03
N THR A 253 -3.46 36.69 11.00
CA THR A 253 -3.90 38.09 10.90
C THR A 253 -2.99 39.09 11.62
N THR A 254 -1.90 38.62 12.21
CA THR A 254 -0.84 39.46 12.84
C THR A 254 0.40 39.49 11.94
N ILE A 255 0.26 40.01 10.73
CA ILE A 255 1.34 40.61 9.92
C ILE A 255 0.79 41.87 9.27
#